data_AF-A0AAV5XS12-F1
#
_entry.id   AF-A0AAV5XS12-F1
#
_cell.length_a   1.000
_cell.length_b   1.000
_cell.length_c   1.000
_cell.angle_alpha   90.00
_cell.angle_beta   90.00
_cell.angle_gamma   90.00
#
_symmetry.space_group_name_H-M   'P 1'
#
loop_
_entity.id
_entity.type
_entity.pdbx_description
1 polymer ?
#
loop_
_entity_poly.entity_id
_entity_poly.type
_entity_poly.pdbx_seq_one_letter_code
_entity_poly.pdbx_strand_id
1 'polypeptide(L)' 'MQVAAFSSSAGPAWRWRIVDDEGEVIEESAETFPTIVRAVAQGTQRLVQMRVVDRSLVIPAIARSRWRGRA' A
#
# COMPACT_ATOMS: atom_id res chain seq x y z
N MET A 1 -2.56 0.14 8.33
CA MET A 1 -1.54 -0.53 7.50
C MET A 1 -0.17 0.11 7.72
N GLN A 2 0.85 -0.68 8.01
CA GLN A 2 2.21 -0.23 8.34
C GLN A 2 3.28 -1.06 7.64
N VAL A 3 4.44 -0.44 7.37
CA VAL A 3 5.65 -1.13 6.86
C VAL A 3 6.58 -1.43 8.03
N ALA A 4 6.99 -2.68 8.18
CA ALA A 4 8.00 -3.11 9.14
C ALA A 4 9.19 -3.75 8.42
N ALA A 5 10.41 -3.39 8.80
CA ALA A 5 11.62 -4.03 8.30
C ALA A 5 12.23 -4.97 9.35
N PHE A 6 12.70 -6.13 8.89
CA PHE A 6 13.28 -7.16 9.74
C PHE A 6 14.45 -7.85 9.02
N SER A 7 15.38 -8.42 9.77
CA SER A 7 16.46 -9.25 9.23
C SER A 7 16.35 -10.66 9.79
N SER A 8 16.41 -11.67 8.92
CA SER A 8 16.33 -13.08 9.33
C SER A 8 17.69 -13.73 9.63
N SER A 9 18.80 -13.04 9.34
CA SER A 9 20.16 -13.53 9.58
C SER A 9 21.01 -12.48 10.29
N ALA A 10 22.15 -12.92 10.83
CA ALA A 10 23.15 -12.04 11.44
C ALA A 10 23.80 -11.05 10.44
N GLY A 11 23.45 -11.13 9.15
CA GLY A 11 23.97 -10.26 8.09
C GLY A 11 22.98 -9.18 7.63
N PRO A 12 23.40 -8.32 6.69
CA PRO A 12 22.59 -7.25 6.12
C PRO A 12 21.57 -7.79 5.10
N ALA A 13 20.70 -8.72 5.52
CA ALA A 13 19.66 -9.33 4.69
C ALA A 13 18.27 -8.82 5.13
N TRP A 14 18.06 -7.51 5.01
CA TRP A 14 16.83 -6.87 5.43
C TRP A 14 15.69 -7.19 4.46
N ARG A 15 14.54 -7.55 4.99
CA ARG A 15 13.27 -7.63 4.27
C ARG A 15 12.30 -6.64 4.89
N TRP A 16 11.27 -6.28 4.14
CA TRP A 16 10.13 -5.55 4.67
C TRP A 16 8.88 -6.41 4.56
N ARG A 17 7.94 -6.16 5.45
CA ARG A 17 6.57 -6.67 5.38
C ARG A 17 5.59 -5.52 5.59
N ILE A 18 4.46 -5.59 4.92
CA ILE A 18 3.32 -4.71 5.12
C ILE A 18 2.34 -5.47 6.01
N VAL A 19 1.97 -4.86 7.12
CA VAL A 19 0.96 -5.38 8.03
C VAL A 19 -0.29 -4.50 8.01
N ASP A 20 -1.45 -5.06 8.27
CA ASP A 20 -2.66 -4.29 8.55
C ASP A 20 -2.62 -3.69 9.97
N ASP A 21 -3.72 -3.10 10.40
CA ASP A 21 -3.85 -2.52 11.74
C ASP A 21 -4.05 -3.58 12.84
N GLU A 22 -4.37 -4.81 12.47
CA GLU A 22 -4.52 -5.96 13.38
C GLU A 22 -3.18 -6.72 13.54
N GLY A 23 -2.18 -6.40 12.70
CA GLY A 23 -0.85 -7.00 12.71
C GLY A 23 -0.70 -8.17 11.74
N GLU A 24 -1.72 -8.48 10.94
CA GLU A 24 -1.67 -9.52 9.93
C GLU A 24 -0.79 -9.10 8.75
N VAL A 25 0.03 -10.04 8.27
CA VAL A 25 0.94 -9.77 7.16
C VAL A 25 0.16 -9.83 5.85
N ILE A 26 0.03 -8.67 5.21
CA ILE A 26 -0.62 -8.55 3.90
C ILE A 26 0.37 -8.93 2.79
N GLU A 27 1.61 -8.45 2.89
CA GLU A 27 2.64 -8.69 1.87
C GLU A 27 4.04 -8.67 2.48
N GLU A 28 4.95 -9.47 1.92
CA GLU A 28 6.35 -9.50 2.30
C GLU A 28 7.25 -9.38 1.07
N SER A 29 8.41 -8.72 1.24
CA SER A 29 9.46 -8.66 0.24
C SER A 29 10.10 -10.03 0.00
N ALA A 30 10.06 -10.51 -1.23
CA ALA A 30 10.89 -11.65 -1.66
C ALA A 30 12.39 -11.25 -1.74
N GLU A 31 12.67 -9.98 -2.04
CA GLU A 31 14.04 -9.46 -2.14
C GLU A 31 14.61 -9.11 -0.77
N THR A 32 15.95 -9.21 -0.66
CA THR A 32 16.70 -8.76 0.51
C THR A 32 17.49 -7.51 0.20
N PHE A 33 17.60 -6.62 1.18
CA PHE A 33 18.25 -5.33 1.06
C PHE A 33 19.45 -5.24 2.01
N PRO A 34 20.55 -4.59 1.58
CA PRO A 34 21.75 -4.45 2.40
C PRO A 34 21.56 -3.49 3.59
N THR A 35 20.51 -2.67 3.59
CA THR A 35 20.25 -1.72 4.67
C THR A 35 18.76 -1.65 4.99
N ILE A 36 18.45 -1.41 6.27
CA ILE A 36 17.08 -1.20 6.75
C ILE A 36 16.40 -0.05 6.01
N VAL A 37 17.15 1.02 5.71
CA VAL A 37 16.63 2.20 5.00
C VAL A 37 16.14 1.83 3.60
N ARG A 38 16.89 1.01 2.85
CA ARG A 38 16.47 0.55 1.53
C ARG A 38 15.24 -0.35 1.60
N ALA A 39 15.17 -1.23 2.60
CA ALA A 39 14.01 -2.09 2.81
C ALA A 39 12.75 -1.26 3.12
N VAL A 40 12.83 -0.31 4.07
CA VAL A 40 11.70 0.55 4.44
C VAL A 40 11.27 1.45 3.28
N ALA A 41 12.21 2.00 2.52
CA ALA A 41 11.89 2.84 1.36
C ALA A 41 11.13 2.05 0.28
N GLN A 42 11.57 0.84 -0.04
CA GLN A 42 10.89 -0.03 -1.00
C GLN A 42 9.49 -0.41 -0.47
N GLY A 43 9.39 -0.89 0.77
CA GLY A 43 8.11 -1.28 1.37
C GLY A 43 7.11 -0.12 1.46
N THR A 44 7.59 1.12 1.70
CA THR A 44 6.76 2.33 1.69
C THR A 44 6.24 2.63 0.29
N GLN A 45 7.09 2.49 -0.74
CA GLN A 45 6.66 2.63 -2.13
C GLN A 45 5.59 1.59 -2.48
N ARG A 46 5.76 0.34 -2.04
CA ARG A 46 4.78 -0.72 -2.25
C ARG A 46 3.45 -0.43 -1.55
N LEU A 47 3.47 0.02 -0.29
CA LEU A 47 2.27 0.42 0.44
C LEU A 47 1.52 1.56 -0.26
N VAL A 48 2.22 2.55 -0.82
CA VAL A 48 1.59 3.62 -1.61
C VAL A 48 0.89 3.04 -2.85
N GLN A 49 1.52 2.13 -3.58
CA GLN A 49 0.91 1.47 -4.74
C GLN A 49 -0.35 0.69 -4.34
N MET A 50 -0.32 -0.06 -3.23
CA MET A 50 -1.49 -0.79 -2.72
C MET A 50 -2.66 0.15 -2.36
N ARG A 51 -2.36 1.28 -1.71
CA ARG A 51 -3.37 2.29 -1.36
C ARG A 51 -3.96 3.01 -2.58
N VAL A 52 -3.24 3.07 -3.70
CA VAL A 52 -3.74 3.67 -4.95
C VAL A 52 -4.73 2.75 -5.67
N VAL A 53 -4.70 1.43 -5.42
CA VAL A 53 -5.67 0.47 -5.98
C VAL A 53 -7.04 0.60 -5.31
N ASP A 54 -7.11 1.12 -4.08
CA ASP A 54 -8.38 1.51 -3.42
C ASP A 54 -8.85 2.91 -3.88
N ARG A 55 -9.04 3.08 -5.19
CA ARG A 55 -9.63 4.31 -5.76
C ARG A 55 -10.87 4.01 -6.59
N SER A 56 -11.60 2.96 -6.24
CA SER A 56 -12.99 2.71 -6.66
C SER A 56 -13.97 3.66 -5.96
N LEU A 57 -13.57 4.92 -5.75
CA LEU A 57 -14.49 6.03 -5.60
C LEU A 57 -15.29 6.10 -6.90
N VAL A 58 -16.41 5.38 -6.86
CA VAL A 58 -17.66 5.64 -7.55
C VAL A 58 -17.69 7.09 -7.96
N ILE A 59 -17.49 7.36 -9.24
CA ILE A 59 -18.11 8.53 -9.84
C ILE A 59 -19.55 8.10 -10.01
N PRO A 60 -20.52 8.53 -9.16
CA PRO A 60 -21.90 8.31 -9.55
C PRO A 60 -22.08 9.13 -10.82
N ALA A 61 -22.50 8.48 -11.89
CA ALA A 61 -22.76 9.05 -13.20
C ALA A 61 -23.95 10.06 -13.19
N ILE A 62 -24.15 10.78 -12.10
CA ILE A 62 -25.15 11.84 -11.92
C ILE A 62 -24.59 13.19 -12.35
N ALA A 63 -24.12 13.28 -13.58
CA ALA A 63 -23.90 14.57 -14.23
C ALA A 63 -24.35 14.55 -15.68
N ARG A 64 -25.32 13.71 -16.06
CA ARG A 64 -26.02 13.85 -17.34
C ARG A 64 -27.51 13.64 -17.15
N SER A 65 -28.24 14.72 -17.43
CA SER A 65 -29.66 14.78 -17.76
C SER A 65 -30.63 14.27 -16.70
N ARG A 66 -31.31 15.21 -16.02
CA ARG A 66 -32.78 15.42 -16.12
C ARG A 66 -33.33 16.12 -14.87
N TRP A 67 -32.91 17.36 -14.64
CA TRP A 67 -33.69 18.32 -13.85
C TRP A 67 -33.68 19.66 -14.56
N ARG A 68 -34.54 19.78 -15.58
CA ARG A 68 -35.18 21.06 -15.89
C ARG A 68 -36.67 20.77 -16.00
N GLY A 69 -37.33 20.85 -14.85
CA GLY A 69 -38.77 20.94 -14.79
C GLY A 69 -39.22 22.37 -15.04
N ARG A 70 -40.43 22.46 -15.61
CA ARG A 70 -41.42 23.55 -15.50
C ARG A 70 -41.12 24.88 -16.20
N ALA A 71 -41.81 25.08 -17.32
CA ALA A 71 -42.72 26.22 -17.54
C ALA A 71 -43.96 25.67 -18.25
#